data_AF-A0AAW2WQ19-F1
#
_entry.id   AF-A0AAW2WQ19-F1
#
_cell.length_a   1.000
_cell.length_b   1.000
_cell.length_c   1.000
_cell.angle_alpha   90.00
_cell.angle_beta   90.00
_cell.angle_gamma   90.00
#
_symmetry.space_group_name_H-M   'P 1'
#
loop_
_entity.id
_entity.type
_entity.pdbx_description
1 polymer ?
#
loop_
_entity_poly.entity_id
_entity_poly.type
_entity_poly.pdbx_seq_one_letter_code
_entity_poly.pdbx_strand_id
1 'polypeptide(L)'
;MTVYIPSDQAAVEHETVVRPYARQEDELKVITPVRMLQYRNTTVPPECQYNHNVPTVVFSSGSTGNVFHEMNEIIIPLYITTKQFQSRVLFVLEDYKPSFMTKYGKILSRLSAYEVMNPAANGSLHCFPGSVVGLKYHDNLALNSSDIPGGYSMSDFRHFLRQAYDLKFVHVSQITKPRLMLLSRTNTRRFLNEDEMIALMEGIGFQVIVIRRSKVISNLEKFSQLINSCSVLVGAHGAGLTNEIFLPSGAVMVQVELLGTEWASNTYYGDTARAMGVHYLRYKIEAEESSLVKLYGRNHSVVTDPGSVYRDGGYRAARTVYLDQQNVRVNLARFRETLVEALSIVTDLDR
;
A
#
# COMPACT_ATOMS: atom_id res chain seq x y z
N MET A 1 -9.22 16.44 -17.61
CA MET A 1 -10.50 17.21 -17.63
C MET A 1 -10.28 18.69 -17.30
N THR A 2 -11.33 19.52 -17.37
CA THR A 2 -11.32 20.92 -16.89
C THR A 2 -12.36 21.11 -15.78
N VAL A 3 -11.98 21.78 -14.69
CA VAL A 3 -12.87 22.19 -13.59
C VAL A 3 -13.05 23.70 -13.67
N TYR A 4 -14.30 24.15 -13.78
CA TYR A 4 -14.65 25.56 -13.81
C TYR A 4 -15.07 26.02 -12.41
N ILE A 5 -14.49 27.10 -11.92
CA ILE A 5 -14.71 27.61 -10.57
C ILE A 5 -15.16 29.07 -10.66
N PRO A 6 -16.42 29.39 -10.34
CA PRO A 6 -16.86 30.78 -10.25
C PRO A 6 -16.15 31.48 -9.09
N SER A 7 -15.65 32.70 -9.30
CA SER A 7 -15.02 33.51 -8.26
C SER A 7 -15.49 34.96 -8.34
N ASP A 8 -15.96 35.48 -7.20
CA ASP A 8 -16.33 36.90 -7.04
C ASP A 8 -15.09 37.81 -7.00
N GLN A 9 -13.91 37.26 -6.74
CA GLN A 9 -12.66 38.00 -6.57
C GLN A 9 -11.75 37.98 -7.82
N ALA A 10 -12.07 37.18 -8.84
CA ALA A 10 -11.24 37.08 -10.04
C ALA A 10 -11.33 38.37 -10.87
N ALA A 11 -10.22 39.10 -11.02
CA ALA A 11 -10.13 40.24 -11.95
C ALA A 11 -9.80 39.81 -13.39
N VAL A 12 -9.14 38.65 -13.53
CA VAL A 12 -8.67 38.03 -14.78
C VAL A 12 -8.87 36.51 -14.63
N GLU A 13 -9.14 35.80 -15.73
CA GLU A 13 -9.18 34.33 -15.72
C GLU A 13 -7.83 33.78 -15.24
N HIS A 14 -7.87 32.93 -14.21
CA HIS A 14 -6.69 32.27 -13.68
C HIS A 14 -6.77 30.77 -13.91
N GLU A 15 -5.72 30.21 -14.51
CA GLU A 15 -5.58 28.79 -14.72
C GLU A 15 -4.57 28.19 -13.73
N THR A 16 -5.00 27.15 -13.01
CA THR A 16 -4.13 26.30 -12.21
C THR A 16 -4.15 24.88 -12.78
N VAL A 17 -2.98 24.26 -12.91
CA VAL A 17 -2.86 22.87 -13.39
C VAL A 17 -2.41 21.98 -12.24
N VAL A 18 -3.26 21.02 -11.86
CA VAL A 18 -3.01 20.09 -10.75
C VAL A 18 -2.96 18.67 -11.28
N ARG A 19 -2.06 17.85 -10.75
CA ARG A 19 -2.07 16.40 -10.98
C ARG A 19 -2.66 15.73 -9.75
N PRO A 20 -3.86 15.13 -9.84
CA PRO A 20 -4.64 14.77 -8.66
C PRO A 20 -4.17 13.42 -8.09
N TYR A 21 -2.93 13.39 -7.60
CA TYR A 21 -2.23 12.25 -7.03
C TYR A 21 -1.69 12.59 -5.65
N ALA A 22 -1.62 11.64 -4.72
CA ALA A 22 -1.28 11.98 -3.33
C ALA A 22 0.19 12.41 -3.16
N ARG A 23 1.12 11.70 -3.82
CA ARG A 23 2.56 11.94 -3.66
C ARG A 23 3.10 12.82 -4.77
N GLN A 24 3.19 14.11 -4.50
CA GLN A 24 3.59 15.12 -5.50
C GLN A 24 5.09 15.11 -5.84
N GLU A 25 5.92 14.42 -5.05
CA GLU A 25 7.37 14.33 -5.24
C GLU A 25 7.80 13.25 -6.27
N ASP A 26 6.87 12.38 -6.69
CA ASP A 26 7.15 11.31 -7.65
C ASP A 26 7.16 11.80 -9.11
N GLU A 27 7.50 10.93 -10.07
CA GLU A 27 7.43 11.26 -11.51
C GLU A 27 5.97 11.40 -11.98
N LEU A 28 5.36 12.57 -11.72
CA LEU A 28 3.96 12.86 -12.06
C LEU A 28 3.68 12.99 -13.56
N LYS A 29 4.68 12.82 -14.44
CA LYS A 29 4.52 12.97 -15.90
C LYS A 29 3.48 11.99 -16.48
N VAL A 30 3.28 10.86 -15.82
CA VAL A 30 2.31 9.82 -16.22
C VAL A 30 0.88 10.09 -15.73
N ILE A 31 0.69 11.09 -14.86
CA ILE A 31 -0.62 11.45 -14.30
C ILE A 31 -1.27 12.52 -15.17
N THR A 32 -2.49 12.25 -15.63
CA THR A 32 -3.26 13.21 -16.41
C THR A 32 -3.55 14.46 -15.57
N PRO A 33 -3.18 15.67 -16.05
CA PRO A 33 -3.43 16.89 -15.32
C PRO A 33 -4.92 17.30 -15.40
N VAL A 34 -5.41 17.88 -14.31
CA VAL A 34 -6.69 18.57 -14.21
C VAL A 34 -6.43 20.07 -14.32
N ARG A 35 -7.07 20.71 -15.30
CA ARG A 35 -7.01 22.17 -15.47
C ARG A 35 -8.13 22.80 -14.66
N MET A 36 -7.81 23.73 -13.79
CA MET A 36 -8.78 24.46 -12.97
C MET A 36 -8.83 25.89 -13.48
N LEU A 37 -9.97 26.29 -14.03
CA LEU A 37 -10.20 27.62 -14.59
C LEU A 37 -11.10 28.41 -13.65
N GLN A 38 -10.55 29.47 -13.06
CA GLN A 38 -11.30 30.43 -12.27
C GLN A 38 -11.78 31.56 -13.18
N TYR A 39 -13.08 31.82 -13.18
CA TYR A 39 -13.71 32.86 -14.01
C TYR A 39 -14.61 33.77 -13.16
N ARG A 40 -14.87 34.99 -13.67
CA ARG A 40 -15.74 35.95 -13.00
C ARG A 40 -17.18 35.45 -12.94
N ASN A 41 -17.83 35.67 -11.80
CA ASN A 41 -19.24 35.33 -11.61
C ASN A 41 -20.20 36.04 -12.60
N THR A 42 -19.74 37.10 -13.27
CA THR A 42 -20.49 37.80 -14.34
C THR A 42 -20.42 37.12 -15.70
N THR A 43 -19.53 36.15 -15.90
CA THR A 43 -19.46 35.35 -17.13
C THR A 43 -20.46 34.21 -17.01
N VAL A 44 -21.34 34.05 -18.01
CA VAL A 44 -22.34 32.97 -18.01
C VAL A 44 -21.60 31.62 -17.98
N PRO A 45 -21.73 30.81 -16.92
CA PRO A 45 -21.14 29.48 -16.92
C PRO A 45 -21.76 28.63 -18.03
N PRO A 46 -21.01 27.66 -18.58
CA PRO A 46 -21.64 26.68 -19.44
C PRO A 46 -22.78 25.97 -18.67
N GLU A 47 -23.89 25.73 -19.36
CA GLU A 47 -25.10 25.20 -18.74
C GLU A 47 -24.88 23.77 -18.24
N CYS A 48 -25.16 23.54 -16.94
CA CYS A 48 -25.01 22.24 -16.31
C CYS A 48 -25.98 21.23 -16.92
N GLN A 49 -25.46 20.20 -17.59
CA GLN A 49 -26.28 19.09 -18.09
C GLN A 49 -26.76 18.20 -16.94
N TYR A 50 -25.98 18.13 -15.86
CA TYR A 50 -26.34 17.41 -14.64
C TYR A 50 -25.98 18.25 -13.41
N ASN A 51 -26.93 18.35 -12.49
CA ASN A 51 -26.76 19.05 -11.22
C ASN A 51 -26.73 18.03 -10.08
N HIS A 52 -25.63 18.02 -9.32
CA HIS A 52 -25.44 17.14 -8.16
C HIS A 52 -25.62 17.92 -6.86
N ASN A 53 -26.10 17.26 -5.81
CA ASN A 53 -26.28 17.83 -4.47
C ASN A 53 -25.24 17.34 -3.45
N VAL A 54 -24.15 16.73 -3.93
CA VAL A 54 -23.02 16.22 -3.14
C VAL A 54 -21.70 16.74 -3.70
N PRO A 55 -20.66 16.93 -2.88
CA PRO A 55 -19.34 17.30 -3.38
C PRO A 55 -18.74 16.20 -4.27
N THR A 56 -17.71 16.57 -5.02
CA THR A 56 -16.90 15.62 -5.79
C THR A 56 -15.46 15.57 -5.29
N VAL A 57 -14.83 14.40 -5.42
CA VAL A 57 -13.38 14.22 -5.22
C VAL A 57 -12.79 13.68 -6.52
N VAL A 58 -11.88 14.47 -7.09
CA VAL A 58 -11.14 14.14 -8.31
C VAL A 58 -9.79 13.56 -7.93
N PHE A 59 -9.49 12.34 -8.36
CA PHE A 59 -8.20 11.69 -8.14
C PHE A 59 -7.80 10.83 -9.33
N SER A 60 -6.53 10.44 -9.40
CA SER A 60 -6.00 9.63 -10.50
C SER A 60 -5.59 8.21 -10.07
N SER A 61 -5.82 7.24 -10.96
CA SER A 61 -5.23 5.89 -10.87
C SER A 61 -4.07 5.66 -11.86
N GLY A 62 -3.44 6.74 -12.36
CA GLY A 62 -2.43 6.70 -13.42
C GLY A 62 -1.15 5.97 -13.02
N SER A 63 -0.70 6.18 -11.78
CA SER A 63 0.46 5.47 -11.21
C SER A 63 -0.02 4.34 -10.30
N THR A 64 -0.12 3.13 -10.86
CA THR A 64 -0.46 1.91 -10.14
C THR A 64 0.57 0.84 -10.51
N GLY A 65 1.65 0.74 -9.74
CA GLY A 65 2.74 -0.19 -10.03
C GLY A 65 2.60 -1.53 -9.31
N ASN A 66 2.35 -1.47 -8.01
CA ASN A 66 2.21 -2.63 -7.14
C ASN A 66 1.31 -2.26 -5.94
N VAL A 67 0.98 -3.25 -5.11
CA VAL A 67 0.05 -3.06 -3.97
C VAL A 67 0.53 -2.00 -2.97
N PHE A 68 1.85 -1.77 -2.83
CA PHE A 68 2.37 -0.70 -1.98
C PHE A 68 1.91 0.66 -2.51
N HIS A 69 2.21 1.00 -3.77
CA HIS A 69 1.79 2.27 -4.37
C HIS A 69 0.27 2.44 -4.39
N GLU A 70 -0.46 1.37 -4.73
CA GLU A 70 -1.92 1.42 -4.74
C GLU A 70 -2.50 1.71 -3.35
N MET A 71 -1.99 1.09 -2.27
CA MET A 71 -2.43 1.40 -0.91
C MET A 71 -1.95 2.77 -0.45
N ASN A 72 -0.68 3.05 -0.65
CA ASN A 72 0.03 4.20 -0.09
C ASN A 72 -0.38 5.52 -0.74
N GLU A 73 -0.50 5.52 -2.07
CA GLU A 73 -0.67 6.76 -2.85
C GLU A 73 -2.10 6.97 -3.31
N ILE A 74 -2.98 5.96 -3.18
CA ILE A 74 -4.37 6.05 -3.62
C ILE A 74 -5.33 5.69 -2.48
N ILE A 75 -5.32 4.46 -1.98
CA ILE A 75 -6.41 3.98 -1.12
C ILE A 75 -6.41 4.63 0.28
N ILE A 76 -5.26 4.70 0.96
CA ILE A 76 -5.16 5.40 2.26
C ILE A 76 -5.44 6.90 2.08
N PRO A 77 -4.80 7.62 1.13
CA PRO A 77 -5.12 9.02 0.85
C PRO A 77 -6.58 9.28 0.49
N LEU A 78 -7.22 8.37 -0.26
CA LEU A 78 -8.64 8.48 -0.57
C LEU A 78 -9.50 8.34 0.68
N TYR A 79 -9.21 7.38 1.56
CA TYR A 79 -9.88 7.26 2.86
C TYR A 79 -9.74 8.55 3.68
N ILE A 80 -8.50 9.06 3.81
CA ILE A 80 -8.16 10.30 4.53
C ILE A 80 -8.98 11.48 3.99
N THR A 81 -8.99 11.68 2.67
CA THR A 81 -9.68 12.80 2.03
C THR A 81 -11.20 12.69 2.13
N THR A 82 -11.75 11.47 2.04
CA THR A 82 -13.19 11.28 1.78
C THR A 82 -14.02 10.91 2.99
N LYS A 83 -13.41 10.39 4.07
CA LYS A 83 -14.15 9.83 5.21
C LYS A 83 -15.12 10.84 5.85
N GLN A 84 -14.74 12.11 5.90
CA GLN A 84 -15.57 13.21 6.39
C GLN A 84 -16.92 13.37 5.67
N PHE A 85 -17.02 12.93 4.41
CA PHE A 85 -18.25 13.06 3.62
C PHE A 85 -19.25 11.93 3.90
N GLN A 86 -18.91 10.93 4.72
CA GLN A 86 -19.82 9.83 5.11
C GLN A 86 -20.52 9.18 3.89
N SER A 87 -19.74 8.88 2.85
CA SER A 87 -20.20 8.31 1.57
C SER A 87 -21.07 9.23 0.70
N ARG A 88 -21.36 10.46 1.13
CA ARG A 88 -22.04 11.50 0.35
C ARG A 88 -21.06 12.32 -0.48
N VAL A 89 -20.32 11.67 -1.36
CA VAL A 89 -19.33 12.29 -2.24
C VAL A 89 -19.27 11.50 -3.55
N LEU A 90 -19.24 12.17 -4.69
CA LEU A 90 -19.04 11.52 -5.99
C LEU A 90 -17.54 11.45 -6.31
N PHE A 91 -17.08 10.35 -6.90
CA PHE A 91 -15.70 10.21 -7.34
C PHE A 91 -15.57 10.42 -8.84
N VAL A 92 -14.63 11.28 -9.24
CA VAL A 92 -14.20 11.42 -10.63
C VAL A 92 -12.77 10.88 -10.73
N LEU A 93 -12.61 9.79 -11.47
CA LEU A 93 -11.34 9.06 -11.54
C LEU A 93 -10.63 9.35 -12.86
N GLU A 94 -9.66 10.27 -12.81
CA GLU A 94 -8.69 10.47 -13.89
C GLU A 94 -7.81 9.22 -14.06
N ASP A 95 -7.32 9.01 -15.28
CA ASP A 95 -6.55 7.80 -15.63
C ASP A 95 -7.28 6.50 -15.25
N TYR A 96 -8.58 6.45 -15.54
CA TYR A 96 -9.48 5.36 -15.18
C TYR A 96 -8.98 4.00 -15.71
N LYS A 97 -8.80 3.03 -14.79
CA LYS A 97 -8.42 1.66 -15.13
C LYS A 97 -9.51 0.67 -14.68
N PRO A 98 -10.14 -0.08 -15.60
CA PRO A 98 -11.10 -1.13 -15.23
C PRO A 98 -10.52 -2.15 -14.23
N SER A 99 -9.23 -2.50 -14.35
CA SER A 99 -8.55 -3.41 -13.43
C SER A 99 -8.45 -2.87 -12.00
N PHE A 100 -8.26 -1.55 -11.84
CA PHE A 100 -8.27 -0.89 -10.54
C PHE A 100 -9.67 -0.95 -9.91
N MET A 101 -10.70 -0.68 -10.70
CA MET A 101 -12.10 -0.76 -10.26
C MET A 101 -12.51 -2.18 -9.86
N THR A 102 -12.13 -3.19 -10.64
CA THR A 102 -12.36 -4.59 -10.29
C THR A 102 -11.68 -4.97 -8.97
N LYS A 103 -10.48 -4.45 -8.70
CA LYS A 103 -9.70 -4.77 -7.50
C LYS A 103 -10.22 -4.04 -6.25
N TYR A 104 -10.56 -2.76 -6.37
CA TYR A 104 -10.85 -1.86 -5.25
C TYR A 104 -12.31 -1.39 -5.17
N GLY A 105 -13.20 -1.87 -6.04
CA GLY A 105 -14.61 -1.47 -6.10
C GLY A 105 -15.35 -1.61 -4.77
N LYS A 106 -15.03 -2.62 -3.94
CA LYS A 106 -15.60 -2.77 -2.59
C LYS A 106 -15.18 -1.65 -1.64
N ILE A 107 -13.94 -1.18 -1.73
CA ILE A 107 -13.48 -0.01 -0.95
C ILE A 107 -14.19 1.24 -1.43
N LEU A 108 -14.21 1.46 -2.75
CA LEU A 108 -14.79 2.67 -3.36
C LEU A 108 -16.29 2.79 -3.06
N SER A 109 -17.04 1.70 -3.18
CA SER A 109 -18.48 1.66 -2.85
C SER A 109 -18.79 1.84 -1.36
N ARG A 110 -17.82 1.60 -0.47
CA ARG A 110 -17.97 1.95 0.96
C ARG A 110 -17.64 3.43 1.21
N LEU A 111 -16.75 4.03 0.43
CA LEU A 111 -16.36 5.44 0.56
C LEU A 111 -17.28 6.41 -0.20
N SER A 112 -18.05 5.93 -1.17
CA SER A 112 -19.00 6.71 -1.96
C SER A 112 -20.25 5.88 -2.26
N ALA A 113 -21.43 6.49 -2.09
CA ALA A 113 -22.71 5.90 -2.47
C ALA A 113 -23.02 6.05 -3.97
N TYR A 114 -22.12 6.63 -4.76
CA TYR A 114 -22.33 6.97 -6.17
C TYR A 114 -21.37 6.17 -7.06
N GLU A 115 -21.77 5.97 -8.32
CA GLU A 115 -20.88 5.36 -9.30
C GLU A 115 -19.67 6.27 -9.60
N VAL A 116 -18.50 5.65 -9.73
CA VAL A 116 -17.27 6.38 -10.05
C VAL A 116 -17.32 6.84 -11.51
N MET A 117 -17.18 8.14 -11.72
CA MET A 117 -17.23 8.76 -13.04
C MET A 117 -15.87 8.66 -13.72
N ASN A 118 -15.87 8.19 -14.97
CA ASN A 118 -14.72 8.22 -15.87
C ASN A 118 -14.79 9.46 -16.78
N PRO A 119 -13.98 10.51 -16.55
CA PRO A 119 -14.04 11.74 -17.35
C PRO A 119 -13.52 11.56 -18.79
N ALA A 120 -12.77 10.49 -19.08
CA ALA A 120 -12.34 10.19 -20.45
C ALA A 120 -13.48 9.61 -21.31
N ALA A 121 -14.48 8.97 -20.69
CA ALA A 121 -15.65 8.42 -21.37
C ALA A 121 -16.87 9.35 -21.29
N ASN A 122 -16.92 10.23 -20.31
CA ASN A 122 -18.02 11.16 -20.08
C ASN A 122 -17.56 12.61 -20.30
N GLY A 123 -17.94 13.20 -21.43
CA GLY A 123 -17.68 14.61 -21.76
C GLY A 123 -18.81 15.58 -21.39
N SER A 124 -19.81 15.15 -20.61
CA SER A 124 -20.93 16.00 -20.20
C SER A 124 -20.55 16.98 -19.09
N LEU A 125 -21.28 18.09 -19.00
CA LEU A 125 -21.02 19.11 -17.98
C LEU A 125 -21.77 18.80 -16.68
N HIS A 126 -21.02 18.57 -15.61
CA HIS A 126 -21.55 18.29 -14.27
C HIS A 126 -21.25 19.42 -13.29
N CYS A 127 -22.26 19.84 -12.54
CA CYS A 127 -22.14 20.87 -11.52
C CYS A 127 -22.29 20.27 -10.13
N PHE A 128 -21.36 20.64 -9.24
CA PHE A 128 -21.27 20.15 -7.87
C PHE A 128 -21.22 21.36 -6.91
N PRO A 129 -21.76 21.23 -5.67
CA PRO A 129 -21.66 22.28 -4.65
C PRO A 129 -20.23 22.53 -4.16
N GLY A 130 -19.29 21.62 -4.43
CA GLY A 130 -17.89 21.73 -4.07
C GLY A 130 -17.05 20.61 -4.68
N SER A 131 -15.73 20.82 -4.76
CA SER A 131 -14.79 19.87 -5.33
C SER A 131 -13.49 19.83 -4.55
N VAL A 132 -12.94 18.63 -4.34
CA VAL A 132 -11.57 18.41 -3.91
C VAL A 132 -10.80 17.82 -5.09
N VAL A 133 -9.69 18.44 -5.48
CA VAL A 133 -8.84 17.96 -6.58
C VAL A 133 -7.51 17.48 -6.01
N GLY A 134 -7.30 16.16 -6.03
CA GLY A 134 -6.16 15.50 -5.41
C GLY A 134 -6.50 14.81 -4.08
N LEU A 135 -5.52 14.11 -3.52
CA LEU A 135 -5.65 13.32 -2.31
C LEU A 135 -4.65 13.80 -1.25
N LYS A 136 -5.02 13.68 0.02
CA LYS A 136 -4.15 14.06 1.14
C LYS A 136 -3.24 12.89 1.52
N TYR A 137 -1.94 13.12 1.44
CA TYR A 137 -0.90 12.17 1.83
C TYR A 137 -0.35 12.53 3.23
N HIS A 138 -0.10 11.53 4.07
CA HIS A 138 0.53 11.75 5.38
C HIS A 138 1.95 11.20 5.41
N ASP A 139 2.14 9.90 5.16
CA ASP A 139 3.44 9.25 4.97
C ASP A 139 3.20 7.81 4.46
N ASN A 140 4.26 7.02 4.35
CA ASN A 140 4.24 5.62 3.94
C ASN A 140 3.30 4.78 4.82
N LEU A 141 2.22 4.28 4.24
CA LEU A 141 1.18 3.48 4.89
C LEU A 141 0.71 4.09 6.23
N ALA A 142 0.66 5.42 6.30
CA ALA A 142 0.45 6.15 7.53
C ALA A 142 -0.78 7.04 7.48
N LEU A 143 -1.29 7.33 8.68
CA LEU A 143 -2.39 8.24 8.89
C LEU A 143 -2.14 9.04 10.17
N ASN A 144 -2.04 10.36 10.05
CA ASN A 144 -1.97 11.29 11.18
C ASN A 144 -3.39 11.75 11.58
N SER A 145 -3.86 11.32 12.75
CA SER A 145 -5.19 11.65 13.26
C SER A 145 -5.38 13.15 13.51
N SER A 146 -4.32 13.85 13.94
CA SER A 146 -4.38 15.28 14.26
C SER A 146 -4.63 16.17 13.04
N ASP A 147 -4.34 15.67 11.83
CA ASP A 147 -4.37 16.47 10.61
C ASP A 147 -5.68 16.31 9.82
N ILE A 148 -6.64 15.52 10.29
CA ILE A 148 -7.88 15.26 9.55
C ILE A 148 -9.15 15.50 10.37
N PRO A 149 -10.22 16.00 9.72
CA PRO A 149 -11.54 16.02 10.34
C PRO A 149 -11.96 14.62 10.79
N GLY A 150 -12.31 14.49 12.08
CA GLY A 150 -12.76 13.24 12.67
C GLY A 150 -11.68 12.40 13.36
N GLY A 151 -10.39 12.73 13.23
CA GLY A 151 -9.34 12.14 14.07
C GLY A 151 -9.07 10.64 13.85
N TYR A 152 -9.30 10.12 12.64
CA TYR A 152 -9.13 8.69 12.35
C TYR A 152 -7.68 8.23 12.49
N SER A 153 -7.47 6.94 12.74
CA SER A 153 -6.16 6.30 12.88
C SER A 153 -5.97 5.17 11.87
N MET A 154 -4.76 4.58 11.82
CA MET A 154 -4.54 3.35 11.05
C MET A 154 -5.40 2.17 11.55
N SER A 155 -5.76 2.14 12.84
CA SER A 155 -6.70 1.16 13.38
C SER A 155 -8.10 1.34 12.79
N ASP A 156 -8.58 2.59 12.66
CA ASP A 156 -9.88 2.90 12.05
C ASP A 156 -9.90 2.56 10.55
N PHE A 157 -8.78 2.79 9.87
CA PHE A 157 -8.63 2.39 8.48
C PHE A 157 -8.68 0.86 8.32
N ARG A 158 -7.98 0.09 9.17
CA ARG A 158 -8.07 -1.38 9.17
C ARG A 158 -9.47 -1.86 9.53
N HIS A 159 -10.16 -1.20 10.45
CA HIS A 159 -11.57 -1.49 10.76
C HIS A 159 -12.46 -1.29 9.52
N PHE A 160 -12.25 -0.20 8.79
CA PHE A 160 -12.93 0.06 7.53
C PHE A 160 -12.66 -1.04 6.49
N LEU A 161 -11.40 -1.47 6.30
CA LEU A 161 -11.06 -2.57 5.39
C LEU A 161 -11.72 -3.88 5.81
N ARG A 162 -11.79 -4.15 7.12
CA ARG A 162 -12.50 -5.31 7.67
C ARG A 162 -13.97 -5.32 7.29
N GLN A 163 -14.65 -4.17 7.35
CA GLN A 163 -16.04 -4.05 6.92
C GLN A 163 -16.21 -4.11 5.38
N ALA A 164 -15.22 -3.63 4.63
CA ALA A 164 -15.27 -3.65 3.17
C ALA A 164 -15.12 -5.08 2.60
N TYR A 165 -14.34 -5.94 3.26
CA TYR A 165 -14.02 -7.30 2.80
C TYR A 165 -14.57 -8.42 3.69
N ASP A 166 -15.42 -8.07 4.67
CA ASP A 166 -16.05 -9.01 5.60
C ASP A 166 -15.01 -9.90 6.32
N LEU A 167 -13.93 -9.28 6.80
CA LEU A 167 -12.83 -10.00 7.43
C LEU A 167 -13.23 -10.51 8.82
N LYS A 168 -13.02 -11.81 9.06
CA LYS A 168 -13.57 -12.53 10.23
C LYS A 168 -12.84 -12.24 11.53
N PHE A 169 -11.51 -12.18 11.49
CA PHE A 169 -10.66 -12.15 12.68
C PHE A 169 -10.23 -10.70 12.97
N VAL A 170 -10.58 -10.21 14.15
CA VAL A 170 -10.19 -8.88 14.65
C VAL A 170 -8.84 -8.93 15.33
N HIS A 171 -8.62 -9.98 16.13
CA HIS A 171 -7.41 -10.21 16.90
C HIS A 171 -6.88 -11.63 16.68
N VAL A 172 -5.56 -11.81 16.75
CA VAL A 172 -4.88 -13.09 16.49
C VAL A 172 -5.34 -14.18 17.47
N SER A 173 -5.77 -13.81 18.67
CA SER A 173 -6.30 -14.74 19.69
C SER A 173 -7.53 -15.53 19.24
N GLN A 174 -8.24 -15.05 18.21
CA GLN A 174 -9.39 -15.73 17.64
C GLN A 174 -8.98 -16.85 16.66
N ILE A 175 -7.69 -16.96 16.33
CA ILE A 175 -7.13 -18.00 15.47
C ILE A 175 -6.57 -19.12 16.37
N THR A 176 -7.29 -20.23 16.43
CA THR A 176 -6.97 -21.35 17.35
C THR A 176 -5.71 -22.12 16.99
N LYS A 177 -5.35 -22.19 15.71
CA LYS A 177 -4.12 -22.84 15.22
C LYS A 177 -3.25 -21.82 14.50
N PRO A 178 -1.99 -21.60 14.93
CA PRO A 178 -1.09 -20.65 14.28
C PRO A 178 -0.92 -20.96 12.79
N ARG A 179 -1.39 -20.05 11.94
CA ARG A 179 -1.30 -20.15 10.48
C ARG A 179 -0.27 -19.14 9.98
N LEU A 180 0.72 -19.63 9.23
CA LEU A 180 1.79 -18.82 8.69
C LEU A 180 1.65 -18.73 7.18
N MET A 181 1.54 -17.51 6.65
CA MET A 181 1.58 -17.25 5.21
C MET A 181 3.01 -16.91 4.79
N LEU A 182 3.57 -17.66 3.83
CA LEU A 182 4.84 -17.37 3.20
C LEU A 182 4.62 -16.74 1.81
N LEU A 183 5.05 -15.49 1.65
CA LEU A 183 5.04 -14.79 0.38
C LEU A 183 6.25 -15.20 -0.47
N SER A 184 6.03 -16.17 -1.35
CA SER A 184 7.06 -16.68 -2.25
C SER A 184 7.28 -15.74 -3.43
N ARG A 185 8.53 -15.69 -3.90
CA ARG A 185 8.98 -14.84 -5.01
C ARG A 185 9.68 -15.69 -6.05
N THR A 186 9.38 -15.43 -7.32
CA THR A 186 9.88 -16.25 -8.45
C THR A 186 10.80 -15.51 -9.41
N ASN A 187 10.89 -14.18 -9.32
CA ASN A 187 11.81 -13.38 -10.17
C ASN A 187 13.01 -12.87 -9.38
N THR A 188 12.76 -11.99 -8.40
CA THR A 188 13.79 -11.29 -7.63
C THR A 188 13.60 -11.52 -6.14
N ARG A 189 14.68 -11.48 -5.35
CA ARG A 189 14.65 -11.68 -3.89
C ARG A 189 14.05 -13.02 -3.51
N ARG A 190 14.37 -14.05 -4.29
CA ARG A 190 13.87 -15.41 -4.11
C ARG A 190 14.56 -16.05 -2.92
N PHE A 191 13.82 -16.93 -2.24
CA PHE A 191 14.40 -17.85 -1.28
C PHE A 191 14.96 -19.05 -2.03
N LEU A 192 16.29 -19.23 -1.96
CA LEU A 192 17.01 -20.30 -2.66
C LEU A 192 16.83 -21.67 -2.00
N ASN A 193 16.35 -21.69 -0.75
CA ASN A 193 16.02 -22.88 0.02
C ASN A 193 14.59 -22.83 0.60
N GLU A 194 13.64 -22.36 -0.21
CA GLU A 194 12.24 -22.18 0.20
C GLU A 194 11.61 -23.46 0.78
N ASP A 195 11.84 -24.62 0.15
CA ASP A 195 11.25 -25.88 0.63
C ASP A 195 11.82 -26.30 1.99
N GLU A 196 13.10 -26.03 2.26
CA GLU A 196 13.71 -26.25 3.58
C GLU A 196 13.12 -25.29 4.63
N MET A 197 12.84 -24.03 4.25
CA MET A 197 12.17 -23.07 5.13
C MET A 197 10.74 -23.51 5.46
N ILE A 198 9.99 -24.02 4.47
CA ILE A 198 8.63 -24.53 4.68
C ILE A 198 8.65 -25.70 5.66
N ALA A 199 9.53 -26.68 5.46
CA ALA A 199 9.68 -27.82 6.36
C ALA A 199 10.04 -27.38 7.79
N LEU A 200 10.90 -26.37 7.93
CA LEU A 200 11.21 -25.77 9.23
C LEU A 200 9.97 -25.15 9.90
N MET A 201 9.21 -24.33 9.16
CA MET A 201 8.00 -23.68 9.67
C MET A 201 6.94 -24.69 10.12
N GLU A 202 6.72 -25.75 9.33
CA GLU A 202 5.82 -26.86 9.68
C GLU A 202 6.33 -27.61 10.92
N GLY A 203 7.63 -27.90 10.98
CA GLY A 203 8.26 -28.57 12.12
C GLY A 203 8.28 -27.76 13.42
N ILE A 204 8.10 -26.44 13.35
CA ILE A 204 7.90 -25.56 14.51
C ILE A 204 6.44 -25.63 15.01
N GLY A 205 5.49 -26.01 14.15
CA GLY A 205 4.08 -26.17 14.51
C GLY A 205 3.11 -25.26 13.74
N PHE A 206 3.60 -24.45 12.79
CA PHE A 206 2.73 -23.62 11.96
C PHE A 206 1.99 -24.45 10.91
N GLN A 207 0.73 -24.08 10.64
CA GLN A 207 0.10 -24.46 9.38
C GLN A 207 0.54 -23.47 8.28
N VAL A 208 1.39 -23.94 7.37
CA VAL A 208 2.02 -23.09 6.35
C VAL A 208 1.14 -22.94 5.11
N ILE A 209 1.04 -21.71 4.59
CA ILE A 209 0.35 -21.37 3.36
C ILE A 209 1.31 -20.60 2.46
N VAL A 210 1.71 -21.20 1.35
CA VAL A 210 2.67 -20.59 0.43
C VAL A 210 1.93 -19.89 -0.71
N ILE A 211 2.24 -18.61 -0.93
CA ILE A 211 1.67 -17.80 -2.00
C ILE A 211 2.72 -17.58 -3.09
N ARG A 212 2.69 -18.40 -4.15
CA ARG A 212 3.66 -18.42 -5.28
C ARG A 212 3.12 -17.71 -6.54
N ARG A 213 2.85 -16.40 -6.52
CA ARG A 213 2.03 -15.64 -7.52
C ARG A 213 0.62 -16.23 -7.68
N SER A 214 -0.42 -15.44 -7.94
CA SER A 214 -1.74 -16.07 -8.07
C SER A 214 -2.81 -15.25 -8.79
N LYS A 215 -3.64 -15.99 -9.52
CA LYS A 215 -5.06 -15.63 -9.79
C LYS A 215 -5.87 -15.42 -8.49
N VAL A 216 -5.32 -15.78 -7.33
CA VAL A 216 -5.88 -15.46 -5.99
C VAL A 216 -5.57 -14.00 -5.61
N ILE A 217 -4.38 -13.47 -5.92
CA ILE A 217 -4.00 -12.06 -5.71
C ILE A 217 -4.87 -11.14 -6.57
N SER A 218 -5.37 -11.58 -7.73
CA SER A 218 -6.27 -10.77 -8.55
C SER A 218 -7.65 -10.56 -7.93
N ASN A 219 -8.07 -11.42 -6.98
CA ASN A 219 -9.27 -11.19 -6.18
C ASN A 219 -8.86 -10.74 -4.77
N LEU A 220 -8.79 -9.43 -4.58
CA LEU A 220 -8.36 -8.83 -3.33
C LEU A 220 -9.24 -9.21 -2.13
N GLU A 221 -10.54 -9.42 -2.33
CA GLU A 221 -11.44 -9.87 -1.27
C GLU A 221 -11.04 -11.26 -0.76
N LYS A 222 -10.94 -12.26 -1.64
CA LYS A 222 -10.54 -13.62 -1.22
C LYS A 222 -9.14 -13.63 -0.62
N PHE A 223 -8.23 -12.83 -1.18
CA PHE A 223 -6.86 -12.76 -0.70
C PHE A 223 -6.76 -12.10 0.68
N SER A 224 -7.46 -10.99 0.92
CA SER A 224 -7.52 -10.33 2.22
C SER A 224 -8.16 -11.22 3.29
N GLN A 225 -9.21 -11.96 2.96
CA GLN A 225 -9.80 -12.97 3.85
C GLN A 225 -8.82 -14.09 4.21
N LEU A 226 -8.02 -14.55 3.23
CA LEU A 226 -6.98 -15.55 3.48
C LEU A 226 -5.89 -15.01 4.41
N ILE A 227 -5.38 -13.79 4.17
CA ILE A 227 -4.39 -13.14 5.02
C ILE A 227 -4.94 -12.92 6.44
N ASN A 228 -6.18 -12.44 6.56
CA ASN A 228 -6.83 -12.22 7.85
C ASN A 228 -6.97 -13.51 8.68
N SER A 229 -6.93 -14.66 8.03
CA SER A 229 -6.97 -15.97 8.68
C SER A 229 -5.59 -16.51 9.11
N CYS A 230 -4.53 -15.71 8.94
CA CYS A 230 -3.16 -16.03 9.33
C CYS A 230 -2.73 -15.26 10.59
N SER A 231 -1.93 -15.91 11.42
CA SER A 231 -1.31 -15.34 12.62
C SER A 231 0.06 -14.74 12.30
N VAL A 232 0.76 -15.29 11.29
CA VAL A 232 2.10 -14.84 10.89
C VAL A 232 2.15 -14.64 9.37
N LEU A 233 2.78 -13.56 8.91
CA LEU A 233 3.12 -13.31 7.51
C LEU A 233 4.65 -13.25 7.37
N VAL A 234 5.23 -14.03 6.45
CA VAL A 234 6.67 -14.06 6.19
C VAL A 234 6.93 -13.67 4.74
N GLY A 235 7.91 -12.80 4.50
CA GLY A 235 8.37 -12.53 3.14
C GLY A 235 9.66 -11.72 3.09
N ALA A 236 10.36 -11.81 1.96
CA ALA A 236 11.50 -10.93 1.68
C ALA A 236 11.00 -9.51 1.39
N HIS A 237 11.81 -8.51 1.74
CA HIS A 237 11.52 -7.09 1.50
C HIS A 237 10.86 -6.84 0.13
N GLY A 238 9.71 -6.15 0.11
CA GLY A 238 9.07 -5.68 -1.12
C GLY A 238 7.56 -5.48 -0.99
N ALA A 239 6.95 -4.92 -2.03
CA ALA A 239 5.55 -4.47 -2.03
C ALA A 239 4.52 -5.49 -1.52
N GLY A 240 4.78 -6.80 -1.67
CA GLY A 240 3.91 -7.85 -1.16
C GLY A 240 3.69 -7.79 0.36
N LEU A 241 4.63 -7.22 1.12
CA LEU A 241 4.51 -7.08 2.58
C LEU A 241 3.42 -6.10 3.00
N THR A 242 3.02 -5.15 2.14
CA THR A 242 1.87 -4.25 2.36
C THR A 242 0.58 -4.99 2.72
N ASN A 243 0.47 -6.26 2.33
CA ASN A 243 -0.66 -7.12 2.66
C ASN A 243 -0.80 -7.38 4.18
N GLU A 244 0.21 -7.06 5.00
CA GLU A 244 0.11 -7.09 6.46
C GLU A 244 -1.08 -6.28 7.01
N ILE A 245 -1.54 -5.27 6.25
CA ILE A 245 -2.69 -4.46 6.63
C ILE A 245 -3.96 -5.28 6.85
N PHE A 246 -4.07 -6.44 6.21
CA PHE A 246 -5.20 -7.37 6.33
C PHE A 246 -5.04 -8.44 7.41
N LEU A 247 -3.87 -8.54 8.06
CA LEU A 247 -3.70 -9.42 9.22
C LEU A 247 -4.69 -9.01 10.33
N PRO A 248 -4.98 -9.87 11.32
CA PRO A 248 -5.64 -9.42 12.55
C PRO A 248 -4.66 -8.61 13.43
N SER A 249 -5.17 -7.93 14.46
CA SER A 249 -4.31 -7.27 15.45
C SER A 249 -3.58 -8.31 16.31
N GLY A 250 -2.35 -8.01 16.74
CA GLY A 250 -1.49 -8.95 17.47
C GLY A 250 -0.82 -10.02 16.60
N ALA A 251 -1.12 -10.07 15.30
CA ALA A 251 -0.38 -10.92 14.36
C ALA A 251 1.08 -10.48 14.21
N VAL A 252 1.92 -11.33 13.63
CA VAL A 252 3.34 -11.04 13.39
C VAL A 252 3.64 -10.94 11.90
N MET A 253 4.32 -9.89 11.49
CA MET A 253 4.98 -9.79 10.19
C MET A 253 6.48 -10.00 10.36
N VAL A 254 7.00 -11.06 9.73
CA VAL A 254 8.42 -11.39 9.68
C VAL A 254 8.98 -10.96 8.32
N GLN A 255 9.82 -9.94 8.33
CA GLN A 255 10.52 -9.49 7.14
C GLN A 255 11.92 -10.11 7.06
N VAL A 256 12.19 -10.82 5.97
CA VAL A 256 13.57 -11.14 5.58
C VAL A 256 14.19 -9.89 4.95
N GLU A 257 14.99 -9.21 5.76
CA GLU A 257 15.67 -7.96 5.44
C GLU A 257 16.97 -8.28 4.69
N LEU A 258 17.10 -7.70 3.49
CA LEU A 258 18.21 -7.95 2.58
C LEU A 258 19.36 -6.97 2.86
N LEU A 259 20.57 -7.29 2.40
CA LEU A 259 21.68 -6.34 2.45
C LEU A 259 21.30 -5.02 1.77
N GLY A 260 21.67 -3.90 2.39
CA GLY A 260 21.45 -2.55 1.85
C GLY A 260 19.99 -2.11 1.90
N THR A 261 19.10 -2.80 2.63
CA THR A 261 17.67 -2.47 2.69
C THR A 261 17.19 -2.09 4.09
N GLU A 262 18.08 -1.85 5.05
CA GLU A 262 17.73 -1.62 6.46
C GLU A 262 16.77 -0.44 6.65
N TRP A 263 17.14 0.75 6.14
CA TRP A 263 16.30 1.94 6.24
C TRP A 263 14.95 1.74 5.56
N ALA A 264 14.95 1.15 4.35
CA ALA A 264 13.75 0.89 3.59
C ALA A 264 12.83 -0.12 4.28
N SER A 265 13.39 -1.17 4.89
CA SER A 265 12.61 -2.19 5.60
C SER A 265 11.90 -1.59 6.81
N ASN A 266 12.61 -0.80 7.62
CA ASN A 266 11.99 -0.16 8.77
C ASN A 266 10.95 0.90 8.37
N THR A 267 11.29 1.78 7.43
CA THR A 267 10.43 2.91 7.04
C THR A 267 9.15 2.46 6.35
N TYR A 268 9.22 1.44 5.48
CA TYR A 268 8.05 1.00 4.72
C TYR A 268 7.16 0.01 5.47
N TYR A 269 7.73 -0.84 6.33
CA TYR A 269 7.00 -1.96 6.94
C TYR A 269 7.20 -2.09 8.46
N GLY A 270 8.36 -1.70 9.01
CA GLY A 270 8.60 -1.83 10.45
C GLY A 270 7.81 -0.85 11.32
N ASP A 271 7.88 0.45 10.99
CA ASP A 271 7.15 1.49 11.71
C ASP A 271 5.64 1.41 11.44
N THR A 272 5.28 1.03 10.21
CA THR A 272 3.91 0.95 9.73
C THR A 272 3.16 -0.25 10.31
N ALA A 273 3.81 -1.43 10.42
CA ALA A 273 3.25 -2.59 11.11
C ALA A 273 2.84 -2.28 12.55
N ARG A 274 3.71 -1.56 13.28
CA ARG A 274 3.45 -1.16 14.67
C ARG A 274 2.25 -0.21 14.76
N ALA A 275 2.17 0.78 13.88
CA ALA A 275 1.01 1.68 13.80
C ALA A 275 -0.29 0.94 13.43
N MET A 276 -0.17 -0.17 12.72
CA MET A 276 -1.31 -1.05 12.42
C MET A 276 -1.71 -1.90 13.63
N GLY A 277 -0.86 -2.14 14.62
CA GLY A 277 -1.12 -3.13 15.69
C GLY A 277 -0.73 -4.55 15.28
N VAL A 278 0.29 -4.66 14.44
CA VAL A 278 0.96 -5.90 14.03
C VAL A 278 2.37 -5.87 14.60
N HIS A 279 2.82 -7.00 15.16
CA HIS A 279 4.19 -7.15 15.63
C HIS A 279 5.14 -7.29 14.44
N TYR A 280 6.28 -6.62 14.49
CA TYR A 280 7.28 -6.66 13.43
C TYR A 280 8.53 -7.36 13.90
N LEU A 281 8.88 -8.47 13.25
CA LEU A 281 10.14 -9.17 13.48
C LEU A 281 11.02 -9.07 12.24
N ARG A 282 12.30 -8.80 12.46
CA ARG A 282 13.29 -8.71 11.39
C ARG A 282 14.19 -9.92 11.42
N TYR A 283 14.27 -10.61 10.29
CA TYR A 283 15.36 -11.52 10.00
C TYR A 283 16.36 -10.83 9.08
N LYS A 284 17.38 -10.21 9.67
CA LYS A 284 18.47 -9.57 8.91
C LYS A 284 19.43 -10.63 8.41
N ILE A 285 19.57 -10.71 7.09
CA ILE A 285 20.50 -11.67 6.49
C ILE A 285 21.95 -11.27 6.74
N GLU A 286 22.80 -12.27 6.87
CA GLU A 286 24.25 -12.12 6.79
C GLU A 286 24.73 -12.14 5.34
N ALA A 287 25.97 -11.71 5.12
CA ALA A 287 26.57 -11.66 3.79
C ALA A 287 26.54 -13.04 3.10
N GLU A 288 26.83 -14.10 3.86
CA GLU A 288 26.89 -15.49 3.41
C GLU A 288 25.55 -16.02 2.90
N GLU A 289 24.44 -15.46 3.37
CA GLU A 289 23.10 -15.81 2.94
C GLU A 289 22.72 -15.10 1.63
N SER A 290 23.42 -14.03 1.28
CA SER A 290 23.17 -13.24 0.07
C SER A 290 23.86 -13.83 -1.15
N SER A 291 23.13 -13.95 -2.26
CA SER A 291 23.72 -14.32 -3.55
C SER A 291 24.72 -13.29 -4.08
N LEU A 292 24.75 -12.07 -3.51
CA LEU A 292 25.71 -11.03 -3.89
C LEU A 292 27.15 -11.43 -3.60
N VAL A 293 27.41 -12.24 -2.58
CA VAL A 293 28.78 -12.76 -2.30
C VAL A 293 29.30 -13.58 -3.47
N LYS A 294 28.45 -14.37 -4.12
CA LYS A 294 28.83 -15.15 -5.32
C LYS A 294 29.02 -14.25 -6.55
N LEU A 295 28.25 -13.16 -6.66
CA LEU A 295 28.27 -12.27 -7.82
C LEU A 295 29.44 -11.27 -7.79
N TYR A 296 29.75 -10.72 -6.62
CA TYR A 296 30.72 -9.63 -6.45
C TYR A 296 31.97 -10.03 -5.65
N GLY A 297 31.90 -11.11 -4.89
CA GLY A 297 32.93 -11.51 -3.93
C GLY A 297 32.68 -10.93 -2.53
N ARG A 298 33.12 -11.66 -1.51
CA ARG A 298 32.88 -11.34 -0.08
C ARG A 298 33.40 -9.95 0.34
N ASN A 299 34.53 -9.53 -0.22
CA ASN A 299 35.22 -8.28 0.17
C ASN A 299 34.85 -7.08 -0.70
N HIS A 300 33.93 -7.24 -1.67
CA HIS A 300 33.50 -6.16 -2.54
C HIS A 300 32.60 -5.16 -1.79
N SER A 301 32.69 -3.87 -2.10
CA SER A 301 31.96 -2.79 -1.42
C SER A 301 30.44 -3.00 -1.41
N VAL A 302 29.87 -3.53 -2.49
CA VAL A 302 28.47 -4.00 -2.57
C VAL A 302 28.05 -4.86 -1.36
N VAL A 303 28.95 -5.69 -0.82
CA VAL A 303 28.68 -6.55 0.34
C VAL A 303 29.10 -5.88 1.65
N THR A 304 30.27 -5.23 1.68
CA THR A 304 30.90 -4.74 2.92
C THR A 304 30.54 -3.30 3.31
N ASP A 305 30.20 -2.45 2.34
CA ASP A 305 29.67 -1.09 2.56
C ASP A 305 28.50 -0.83 1.61
N PRO A 306 27.29 -1.35 1.92
CA PRO A 306 26.13 -1.11 1.07
C PRO A 306 25.77 0.36 0.87
N GLY A 307 26.14 1.23 1.83
CA GLY A 307 25.93 2.66 1.73
C GLY A 307 26.69 3.31 0.57
N SER A 308 27.87 2.78 0.21
CA SER A 308 28.64 3.26 -0.95
C SER A 308 27.85 3.20 -2.25
N VAL A 309 27.09 2.12 -2.48
CA VAL A 309 26.30 1.95 -3.71
C VAL A 309 25.22 3.03 -3.83
N TYR A 310 24.61 3.41 -2.71
CA TYR A 310 23.65 4.52 -2.66
C TYR A 310 24.32 5.87 -2.89
N ARG A 311 25.50 6.13 -2.30
CA ARG A 311 26.20 7.41 -2.45
C ARG A 311 26.74 7.62 -3.86
N ASP A 312 27.33 6.58 -4.44
CA ASP A 312 28.08 6.69 -5.71
C ASP A 312 27.16 6.52 -6.92
N GLY A 313 26.17 5.62 -6.84
CA GLY A 313 25.28 5.27 -7.95
C GLY A 313 23.82 5.71 -7.76
N GLY A 314 23.48 6.31 -6.62
CA GLY A 314 22.12 6.71 -6.28
C GLY A 314 21.16 5.52 -6.10
N TYR A 315 19.88 5.84 -5.93
CA TYR A 315 18.83 4.85 -5.71
C TYR A 315 18.70 3.83 -6.85
N ARG A 316 18.89 4.24 -8.11
CA ARG A 316 18.75 3.33 -9.26
C ARG A 316 19.79 2.21 -9.22
N ALA A 317 21.06 2.53 -8.95
CA ALA A 317 22.12 1.52 -8.82
C ALA A 317 21.85 0.60 -7.62
N ALA A 318 21.52 1.18 -6.46
CA ALA A 318 21.25 0.41 -5.26
C ALA A 318 20.04 -0.54 -5.42
N ARG A 319 18.98 -0.09 -6.10
CA ARG A 319 17.84 -0.94 -6.45
C ARG A 319 18.28 -2.12 -7.31
N THR A 320 19.05 -1.88 -8.36
CA THR A 320 19.51 -2.95 -9.26
C THR A 320 20.28 -4.02 -8.48
N VAL A 321 21.19 -3.61 -7.60
CA VAL A 321 22.01 -4.54 -6.81
C VAL A 321 21.16 -5.25 -5.74
N TYR A 322 20.53 -4.50 -4.84
CA TYR A 322 19.94 -5.06 -3.62
C TYR A 322 18.52 -5.60 -3.78
N LEU A 323 17.76 -5.13 -4.78
CA LEU A 323 16.36 -5.54 -4.98
C LEU A 323 16.15 -6.42 -6.23
N ASP A 324 16.99 -6.27 -7.26
CA ASP A 324 16.81 -7.00 -8.52
C ASP A 324 17.75 -8.22 -8.63
N GLN A 325 19.03 -8.08 -8.23
CA GLN A 325 20.03 -9.15 -8.38
C GLN A 325 20.18 -10.05 -7.14
N GLN A 326 19.88 -9.53 -5.95
CA GLN A 326 20.01 -10.27 -4.70
C GLN A 326 18.90 -11.31 -4.51
N ASN A 327 19.30 -12.55 -4.26
CA ASN A 327 18.48 -13.65 -3.75
C ASN A 327 19.10 -14.16 -2.44
N VAL A 328 18.34 -14.92 -1.65
CA VAL A 328 18.73 -15.29 -0.30
C VAL A 328 18.68 -16.79 -0.10
N ARG A 329 19.74 -17.39 0.43
CA ARG A 329 19.70 -18.73 1.04
C ARG A 329 19.68 -18.55 2.55
N VAL A 330 18.51 -18.71 3.17
CA VAL A 330 18.30 -18.43 4.59
C VAL A 330 19.01 -19.46 5.46
N ASN A 331 19.73 -18.98 6.49
CA ASN A 331 20.28 -19.81 7.55
C ASN A 331 19.15 -20.30 8.46
N LEU A 332 18.81 -21.59 8.34
CA LEU A 332 17.67 -22.19 9.04
C LEU A 332 17.81 -22.20 10.56
N ALA A 333 19.02 -22.24 11.10
CA ALA A 333 19.24 -22.24 12.55
C ALA A 333 18.90 -20.87 13.14
N ARG A 334 19.43 -19.80 12.54
CA ARG A 334 19.12 -18.42 12.95
C ARG A 334 17.65 -18.09 12.68
N PHE A 335 17.12 -18.50 11.53
CA PHE A 335 15.74 -18.23 11.18
C PHE A 335 14.73 -18.95 12.08
N ARG A 336 15.08 -20.13 12.60
CA ARG A 336 14.28 -20.84 13.61
C ARG A 336 14.06 -19.98 14.85
N GLU A 337 15.06 -19.22 15.30
CA GLU A 337 14.94 -18.34 16.49
C GLU A 337 13.84 -17.30 16.26
N THR A 338 13.86 -16.61 15.12
CA THR A 338 12.82 -15.63 14.73
C THR A 338 11.43 -16.27 14.62
N LEU A 339 11.34 -17.48 14.08
CA LEU A 339 10.05 -18.19 13.93
C LEU A 339 9.49 -18.68 15.28
N VAL A 340 10.35 -19.09 16.21
CA VAL A 340 9.94 -19.47 17.58
C VAL A 340 9.46 -18.25 18.35
N GLU A 341 10.14 -17.11 18.21
CA GLU A 341 9.66 -15.83 18.76
C GLU A 341 8.29 -15.45 18.17
N ALA A 342 8.13 -15.53 16.84
CA ALA A 342 6.86 -15.26 16.17
C ALA A 342 5.75 -16.19 16.69
N LEU A 343 6.06 -17.47 16.93
CA LEU A 343 5.10 -18.43 17.48
C LEU A 343 4.68 -18.03 18.90
N SER A 344 5.64 -17.75 19.78
CA SER A 344 5.36 -17.32 21.16
C SER A 344 4.45 -16.09 21.18
N ILE A 345 4.71 -15.06 20.37
CA ILE A 345 3.87 -13.86 20.31
C ILE A 345 2.41 -14.19 19.97
N VAL A 346 2.17 -15.12 19.04
CA VAL A 346 0.81 -15.44 18.58
C VAL A 346 0.11 -16.53 19.40
N THR A 347 0.82 -17.19 20.32
CA THR A 347 0.27 -18.22 21.21
C THR A 347 0.18 -17.79 22.68
N ASP A 348 1.03 -16.88 23.14
CA ASP A 348 0.97 -16.30 24.49
C ASP A 348 -0.10 -15.21 24.54
N LEU A 349 -1.36 -15.63 24.60
CA LEU A 349 -2.54 -14.76 24.59
C LEU A 349 -2.96 -14.27 25.99
N ASP A 350 -2.18 -14.58 27.03
CA ASP A 350 -2.43 -14.22 28.44
C ASP A 350 -1.67 -12.96 28.90
N ARG A 351 -1.25 -12.08 27.97
CA ARG A 351 -0.66 -10.76 28.29
C ARG A 351 -1.51 -9.60 27.81
#